data_AF-A0A0V0H3D2-F1
#
_entry.id   AF-A0A0V0H3D2-F1
#
_cell.length_a   1.000
_cell.length_b   1.000
_cell.length_c   1.000
_cell.angle_alpha   90.00
_cell.angle_beta   90.00
_cell.angle_gamma   90.00
#
_symmetry.space_group_name_H-M   'P 1'
#
loop_
_entity.id
_entity.type
_entity.pdbx_description
1 polymer ?
#
loop_
_entity_poly.entity_id
_entity_poly.type
_entity_poly.pdbx_seq_one_letter_code
_entity_poly.pdbx_strand_id
1 'polypeptide(L)'
;MTMAMEAETQELVTPGQVLGKASQLKAGKGAYVSTENGSVYASLTGFRSLIPPPSDSVDQRSTVEVTGHKAHGAVPQPGSIVFARVTKVMARTASADIVCVDSKSVREKFTGIIR
;
A
#
# COMPACT_ATOMS: atom_id res chain seq x y z
N MET A 1 -17.94 -8.63 -26.56
CA MET A 1 -17.93 -9.57 -25.42
C MET A 1 -17.61 -8.78 -24.18
N THR A 2 -18.66 -8.44 -23.44
CA THR A 2 -18.67 -7.63 -22.23
C THR A 2 -18.07 -8.42 -21.07
N MET A 3 -16.88 -8.03 -20.61
CA MET A 3 -16.31 -8.52 -19.34
C MET A 3 -17.08 -7.83 -18.21
N ALA A 4 -17.97 -8.59 -17.59
CA ALA A 4 -18.65 -8.20 -16.38
C ALA A 4 -17.60 -7.97 -15.28
N MET A 5 -17.43 -6.70 -14.91
CA MET A 5 -16.69 -6.31 -13.72
C MET A 5 -17.57 -6.75 -12.54
N GLU A 6 -17.34 -7.96 -12.03
CA GLU A 6 -17.93 -8.39 -10.76
C GLU A 6 -17.55 -7.33 -9.74
N ALA A 7 -18.57 -6.62 -9.25
CA ALA A 7 -18.45 -5.83 -8.05
C ALA A 7 -18.20 -6.84 -6.92
N GLU A 8 -16.93 -7.22 -6.73
CA GLU A 8 -16.50 -7.99 -5.57
C GLU A 8 -17.04 -7.25 -4.35
N THR A 9 -17.99 -7.87 -3.65
CA THR A 9 -18.38 -7.49 -2.31
C THR A 9 -17.11 -7.32 -1.49
N GLN A 10 -16.69 -6.07 -1.34
CA GLN A 10 -15.50 -5.71 -0.59
C GLN A 10 -15.76 -6.13 0.86
N GLU A 11 -15.24 -7.31 1.22
CA GLU A 11 -15.43 -7.86 2.55
C GLU A 11 -14.62 -7.01 3.52
N LEU A 12 -15.32 -6.45 4.51
CA LEU A 12 -14.71 -5.69 5.57
C LEU A 12 -14.02 -6.68 6.53
N VAL A 13 -12.72 -6.52 6.69
CA VAL A 13 -11.89 -7.36 7.55
C VAL A 13 -11.33 -6.56 8.71
N THR A 14 -11.08 -7.25 9.83
CA THR A 14 -10.47 -6.67 11.02
C THR A 14 -9.06 -7.23 11.25
N PRO A 15 -8.16 -6.48 11.91
CA PRO A 15 -6.82 -6.97 12.26
C PRO A 15 -6.91 -8.27 13.05
N GLY A 16 -6.09 -9.24 12.68
CA GLY A 16 -6.09 -10.59 13.27
C GLY A 16 -7.06 -11.58 12.61
N GLN A 17 -7.90 -11.13 11.68
CA GLN A 17 -8.74 -12.04 10.89
C GLN A 17 -7.88 -12.85 9.90
N VAL A 18 -8.17 -14.15 9.79
CA VAL A 18 -7.54 -15.06 8.83
C VAL A 18 -8.13 -14.81 7.44
N LEU A 19 -7.27 -14.52 6.47
CA LEU A 19 -7.66 -14.27 5.07
C LEU A 19 -7.49 -15.51 4.19
N GLY A 20 -6.61 -16.45 4.57
CA GLY A 20 -6.43 -17.73 3.89
C GLY A 20 -5.04 -18.33 4.12
N LYS A 21 -4.66 -19.36 3.35
CA LYS A 21 -3.34 -20.02 3.46
C LYS A 21 -2.31 -19.36 2.54
N ALA A 22 -1.08 -19.25 3.01
CA ALA A 22 0.04 -18.73 2.23
C ALA A 22 0.36 -19.58 0.99
N SER A 23 -0.05 -20.86 0.97
CA SER A 23 0.09 -21.74 -0.21
C SER A 23 -0.79 -21.33 -1.38
N GLN A 24 -1.89 -20.60 -1.14
CA GLN A 24 -2.84 -20.18 -2.17
C GLN A 24 -2.80 -18.67 -2.41
N LEU A 25 -2.46 -17.90 -1.38
CA LEU A 25 -2.53 -16.45 -1.38
C LEU A 25 -1.18 -15.85 -0.99
N LYS A 26 -0.79 -14.78 -1.68
CA LYS A 26 0.36 -13.96 -1.33
C LYS A 26 -0.09 -12.79 -0.46
N ALA A 27 0.60 -12.54 0.65
CA ALA A 27 0.33 -11.36 1.47
C ALA A 27 0.82 -10.09 0.78
N GLY A 28 -0.09 -9.17 0.51
CA GLY A 28 0.19 -7.84 -0.03
C GLY A 28 0.06 -6.75 1.03
N LYS A 29 -0.25 -5.52 0.62
CA LYS A 29 -0.37 -4.38 1.53
C LYS A 29 -1.47 -4.61 2.57
N GLY A 30 -1.18 -4.37 3.84
CA GLY A 30 -2.15 -4.54 4.93
C GLY A 30 -2.43 -5.98 5.33
N ALA A 31 -1.69 -6.96 4.80
CA ALA A 31 -1.73 -8.36 5.21
C ALA A 31 -0.31 -8.87 5.53
N TYR A 32 -0.22 -9.90 6.39
CA TYR A 32 1.05 -10.56 6.70
C TYR A 32 0.90 -12.07 6.75
N VAL A 33 1.99 -12.81 6.57
CA VAL A 33 2.02 -14.27 6.72
C VAL A 33 2.55 -14.61 8.11
N SER A 34 1.81 -15.42 8.87
CA SER A 34 2.34 -16.00 10.10
C SER A 34 3.27 -17.17 9.78
N THR A 35 4.48 -17.14 10.35
CA THR A 35 5.49 -18.18 10.16
C THR A 35 5.14 -19.49 10.87
N GLU A 36 4.27 -19.45 11.88
CA GLU A 36 3.93 -20.62 12.71
C GLU A 36 2.92 -21.55 12.04
N ASN A 37 1.95 -20.98 11.33
CA ASN A 37 0.83 -21.74 10.75
C ASN A 37 0.66 -21.53 9.24
N GLY A 38 1.56 -20.76 8.60
CA GLY A 38 1.54 -20.49 7.17
C GLY A 38 0.25 -19.84 6.68
N SER A 39 -0.47 -19.13 7.57
CA SER A 39 -1.73 -18.46 7.23
C SER A 39 -1.53 -16.95 7.05
N VAL A 40 -2.30 -16.36 6.15
CA VAL A 40 -2.33 -14.94 5.86
C VAL A 40 -3.34 -14.27 6.79
N TYR A 41 -2.91 -13.24 7.48
CA TYR A 41 -3.71 -12.46 8.42
C TYR A 41 -3.85 -11.01 7.96
N ALA A 42 -4.99 -10.40 8.25
CA ALA A 42 -5.17 -8.96 8.11
C ALA A 42 -4.38 -8.22 9.20
N SER A 43 -3.64 -7.19 8.79
CA SER A 43 -2.94 -6.27 9.70
C SER A 43 -3.69 -4.96 9.93
N LEU A 44 -4.68 -4.66 9.10
CA LEU A 44 -5.44 -3.41 9.10
C LEU A 44 -6.94 -3.70 9.09
N THR A 45 -7.74 -2.80 9.66
CA THR A 45 -9.19 -2.80 9.44
C THR A 45 -9.47 -2.16 8.10
N GLY A 46 -10.13 -2.86 7.20
CA GLY A 46 -10.34 -2.34 5.86
C GLY A 46 -11.05 -3.31 4.94
N PHE A 47 -11.07 -2.95 3.67
CA PHE A 47 -11.65 -3.78 2.63
C PHE A 47 -10.60 -4.70 2.05
N ARG A 48 -10.90 -6.00 1.98
CA ARG A 48 -10.05 -6.95 1.28
C ARG A 48 -10.21 -6.75 -0.24
N SER A 49 -9.11 -6.86 -0.97
CA SER A 49 -9.07 -6.91 -2.43
C SER A 49 -8.11 -8.01 -2.87
N LEU A 50 -8.52 -8.78 -3.87
CA LEU A 50 -7.71 -9.83 -4.48
C LEU A 50 -7.15 -9.32 -5.80
N ILE A 51 -5.83 -9.18 -5.87
CA ILE A 51 -5.13 -8.80 -7.09
C ILE A 51 -4.71 -10.10 -7.79
N PRO A 52 -5.24 -10.40 -8.99
CA PRO A 52 -4.84 -11.57 -9.73
C PRO A 52 -3.36 -11.47 -10.13
N PRO A 53 -2.65 -12.60 -10.22
CA PRO A 53 -1.26 -12.60 -10.65
C PRO A 53 -1.15 -12.06 -12.09
N PRO A 54 -0.07 -11.32 -12.42
CA PRO A 54 0.23 -10.99 -13.80
C PRO A 54 0.53 -12.28 -14.59
N SER A 55 0.08 -12.37 -15.84
CA SER A 55 0.20 -13.61 -16.64
C SER A 55 1.63 -14.13 -16.82
N ASP A 56 2.64 -13.27 -16.65
CA ASP A 56 4.07 -13.60 -16.76
C ASP A 56 4.73 -14.05 -15.44
N SER A 57 4.01 -14.13 -14.32
CA SER A 57 4.62 -14.56 -13.06
C SER A 57 4.71 -16.09 -12.93
N VAL A 58 5.89 -16.56 -12.52
CA VAL A 58 6.14 -17.96 -12.12
C VAL A 58 5.21 -18.39 -10.99
N ASP A 59 4.80 -17.43 -10.16
CA ASP A 59 3.89 -17.62 -9.05
C ASP A 59 2.48 -17.16 -9.45
N GLN A 60 1.56 -18.11 -9.58
CA GLN A 60 0.16 -17.89 -9.99
C GLN A 60 -0.77 -17.64 -8.79
N ARG A 61 -0.21 -17.30 -7.63
CA ARG A 61 -0.99 -16.99 -6.42
C ARG A 61 -1.54 -15.56 -6.47
N SER A 62 -2.83 -15.41 -6.19
CA SER A 62 -3.46 -14.09 -6.03
C SER A 62 -2.88 -13.37 -4.82
N THR A 63 -2.65 -12.06 -4.95
CA THR A 63 -2.16 -11.21 -3.86
C THR A 63 -3.34 -10.63 -3.10
N VAL A 64 -3.38 -10.83 -1.78
CA VAL A 64 -4.42 -10.28 -0.90
C VAL A 64 -3.93 -8.97 -0.33
N GLU A 65 -4.66 -7.89 -0.62
CA GLU A 65 -4.43 -6.58 -0.01
C GLU A 65 -5.61 -6.17 0.87
N VAL A 66 -5.32 -5.51 1.97
CA VAL A 66 -6.32 -4.91 2.86
C VAL A 66 -6.11 -3.41 2.86
N THR A 67 -7.05 -2.69 2.27
CA THR A 67 -7.01 -1.23 2.20
C THR A 67 -7.86 -0.64 3.33
N GLY A 68 -7.20 0.03 4.27
CA GLY A 68 -7.87 0.65 5.40
C GLY A 68 -8.67 1.90 5.02
N HIS A 69 -9.72 2.20 5.79
CA HIS A 69 -10.52 3.43 5.64
C HIS A 69 -9.70 4.70 5.91
N LYS A 70 -8.59 4.57 6.66
CA LYS A 70 -7.51 5.57 6.74
C LYS A 70 -6.38 5.14 5.80
N ALA A 71 -6.61 5.21 4.50
CA ALA A 71 -5.50 5.14 3.57
C ALA A 71 -4.55 6.26 3.95
N HIS A 72 -3.37 5.90 4.49
CA HIS A 72 -2.30 6.86 4.69
C HIS A 72 -2.16 7.67 3.39
N GLY A 73 -1.99 8.99 3.53
CA GLY A 73 -1.74 9.85 2.37
C GLY A 73 -0.59 9.30 1.55
N ALA A 74 -0.44 9.73 0.29
CA ALA A 74 0.63 9.23 -0.57
C ALA A 74 1.99 9.33 0.16
N VAL A 75 2.54 8.16 0.56
CA VAL A 75 3.81 8.08 1.27
C VAL A 75 4.91 8.11 0.22
N PRO A 76 5.91 9.01 0.34
CA PRO A 76 7.03 9.04 -0.57
C PRO A 76 7.78 7.69 -0.56
N GLN A 77 7.98 7.09 -1.72
CA GLN A 77 8.83 5.90 -1.87
C GLN A 77 10.16 6.27 -2.54
N PRO A 78 11.23 5.48 -2.36
CA PRO A 78 12.45 5.68 -3.12
C PRO A 78 12.16 5.68 -4.63
N GLY A 79 12.61 6.72 -5.32
CA GLY A 79 12.34 6.92 -6.75
C GLY A 79 11.05 7.70 -7.08
N SER A 80 10.21 8.02 -6.10
CA SER A 80 9.06 8.92 -6.29
C SER A 80 9.51 10.35 -6.55
N ILE A 81 8.78 11.05 -7.42
CA ILE A 81 9.00 12.49 -7.68
C ILE A 81 8.07 13.27 -6.76
N VAL A 82 8.61 14.23 -6.01
CA VAL A 82 7.85 14.99 -5.01
C VAL A 82 7.93 16.48 -5.27
N PHE A 83 6.82 17.18 -5.02
CA PHE A 83 6.78 18.63 -4.96
C PHE A 83 6.92 19.06 -3.51
N ALA A 84 7.96 19.84 -3.21
CA ALA A 84 8.24 20.32 -1.86
C ALA A 84 8.42 21.84 -1.82
N ARG A 85 7.96 22.45 -0.74
CA ARG A 85 8.16 23.86 -0.42
C ARG A 85 9.41 24.01 0.44
N VAL A 86 10.42 24.73 -0.06
CA VAL A 86 11.62 25.03 0.73
C VAL A 86 11.24 25.91 1.91
N THR A 87 11.57 25.46 3.13
CA THR A 87 11.27 26.17 4.38
C THR A 87 12.47 26.89 4.96
N LYS A 88 13.67 26.31 4.81
CA LYS A 88 14.90 26.88 5.33
C LYS A 88 16.06 26.51 4.43
N VAL A 89 16.85 27.52 4.04
CA VAL A 89 18.10 27.31 3.29
C VAL A 89 19.28 27.58 4.23
N MET A 90 20.22 26.64 4.28
CA MET A 90 21.51 26.75 4.96
C MET A 90 22.64 26.65 3.94
N ALA A 91 23.88 26.90 4.37
CA ALA A 91 25.05 26.96 3.48
C ALA A 91 25.35 25.64 2.72
N ARG A 92 24.91 24.48 3.22
CA ARG A 92 25.14 23.16 2.61
C ARG A 92 23.89 22.31 2.47
N THR A 93 22.74 22.78 2.95
CA THR A 93 21.51 21.99 2.98
C THR A 93 20.30 22.90 2.89
N ALA A 94 19.22 22.41 2.30
CA ALA A 94 17.91 23.07 2.34
C ALA A 94 16.87 22.11 2.91
N SER A 95 16.11 22.55 3.91
CA SER A 95 14.94 21.83 4.41
C SER A 95 13.73 22.19 3.56
N ALA A 96 12.95 21.19 3.18
CA ALA A 96 11.75 21.37 2.38
C ALA A 96 10.59 20.52 2.91
N ASP A 97 9.39 21.08 2.95
CA ASP A 97 8.17 20.36 3.33
C ASP A 97 7.49 19.81 2.07
N ILE A 98 7.24 18.51 2.02
CA ILE A 98 6.60 17.83 0.89
C ILE A 98 5.10 18.11 0.91
N VAL A 99 4.58 18.55 -0.23
CA VAL A 99 3.16 18.89 -0.42
C VAL A 99 2.45 17.81 -1.26
N CYS A 100 3.12 17.33 -2.32
CA CYS A 100 2.57 16.31 -3.21
C CYS A 100 3.62 15.24 -3.51
N VAL A 101 3.16 13.99 -3.62
CA VAL A 101 3.95 12.84 -4.07
C VAL A 101 3.33 12.36 -5.37
N ASP A 102 4.11 12.40 -6.45
CA ASP A 102 3.66 12.20 -7.82
C ASP A 102 2.44 13.09 -8.14
N SER A 103 1.28 12.50 -8.39
CA SER A 103 0.02 13.21 -8.67
C SER A 103 -0.93 13.28 -7.46
N LYS A 104 -0.51 12.83 -6.28
CA LYS A 104 -1.36 12.74 -5.09
C LYS A 104 -0.95 13.78 -4.04
N SER A 105 -1.92 14.58 -3.59
CA SER A 105 -1.72 15.52 -2.49
C SER A 105 -1.51 14.77 -1.18
N VAL A 106 -0.48 15.13 -0.43
CA VAL A 106 -0.22 14.55 0.88
C VAL A 106 -0.89 15.39 1.95
N ARG A 107 -1.64 14.73 2.85
CA ARG A 107 -2.27 15.39 4.01
C ARG A 107 -1.31 15.50 5.21
N GLU A 108 -0.42 14.54 5.33
CA GLU A 108 0.59 14.49 6.39
C GLU A 108 1.79 15.36 6.02
N LYS A 109 2.37 16.04 7.01
CA LYS A 109 3.54 16.88 6.80
C LYS A 109 4.80 16.02 6.81
N PHE A 110 5.38 15.78 5.63
CA PHE A 110 6.73 15.21 5.53
C PHE A 110 7.75 16.31 5.28
N THR A 111 8.91 16.24 5.93
CA THR A 111 10.02 17.18 5.72
C THR A 111 11.21 16.42 5.13
N GLY A 112 11.70 16.90 4.00
CA GLY A 112 12.91 16.43 3.31
C GLY A 112 14.09 17.40 3.50
N ILE A 113 15.29 16.88 3.23
CA ILE A 113 16.54 17.66 3.22
C ILE A 113 17.19 17.48 1.85
N ILE A 114 17.42 18.59 1.16
CA ILE A 114 18.22 18.67 -0.06
C ILE A 114 19.66 18.99 0.36
N ARG A 115 20.64 18.27 -0.18
CA ARG A 115 22.07 18.45 0.07
C ARG A 115 22.77 18.85 -1.21
#